data_AF-A0A9W7D1S6-F1
#
_entry.id   AF-A0A9W7D1S6-F1
#
_cell.length_a   1.000
_cell.length_b   1.000
_cell.length_c   1.000
_cell.angle_alpha   90.00
_cell.angle_beta   90.00
_cell.angle_gamma   90.00
#
_symmetry.space_group_name_H-M   'P 1'
#
loop_
_entity.id
_entity.type
_entity.pdbx_description
1 polymer ?
#
loop_
_entity_poly.entity_id
_entity_poly.type
_entity_poly.pdbx_seq_one_letter_code
_entity_poly.pdbx_strand_id
1 'polypeptide(L)' 'MIQHLTSPWASPIVVIVKKNGVDIRLCIDYRIVNGQTQLMVYTMPVVNDLLEDLNKYLCIAPWTWSAVSGSSP' A
#
# COMPACT_ATOMS: atom_id res chain seq x y z
N MET A 1 7.38 19.26 9.72
CA MET A 1 8.42 20.23 9.32
C MET A 1 9.66 19.42 8.98
N ILE A 2 10.18 19.51 7.75
CA ILE A 2 11.43 18.86 7.36
C ILE A 2 12.58 19.81 7.75
N GLN A 3 13.60 19.28 8.42
CA GLN A 3 14.75 20.07 8.88
C GLN A 3 15.95 19.85 7.95
N HIS A 4 16.76 20.90 7.79
CA HIS A 4 17.97 20.83 7.01
C HIS A 4 19.03 20.06 7.79
N LEU A 5 19.60 19.03 7.18
CA LEU A 5 20.62 18.17 7.78
C LEU A 5 21.78 18.01 6.79
N THR A 6 23.00 18.05 7.31
CA THR A 6 24.22 17.74 6.56
C THR A 6 24.64 16.32 6.92
N SER A 7 24.11 15.34 6.19
CA SER A 7 24.51 13.93 6.31
C SER A 7 25.33 13.49 5.10
N PRO A 8 26.33 12.60 5.28
CA PRO A 8 27.03 11.97 4.16
C PRO A 8 26.12 11.02 3.36
N TRP A 9 25.01 10.61 3.98
CA TRP A 9 23.94 9.82 3.37
C TRP A 9 22.91 10.76 2.77
N ALA A 10 23.02 11.05 1.48
CA ALA A 10 22.05 11.82 0.71
C ALA A 10 21.55 10.96 -0.46
N SER A 11 20.23 10.84 -0.61
CA SER A 11 19.58 10.13 -1.72
C SER A 11 18.95 11.15 -2.67
N PRO A 12 19.02 10.94 -4.00
CA PRO A 12 18.47 11.88 -4.95
C PRO A 12 16.93 11.91 -4.88
N ILE A 13 16.35 13.07 -5.20
CA ILE A 13 14.90 13.28 -5.27
C ILE A 13 14.45 13.13 -6.72
N VAL A 14 13.49 12.24 -6.94
CA VAL A 14 12.82 11.98 -8.21
C VAL A 14 11.46 12.68 -8.21
N VAL A 15 11.19 13.46 -9.25
CA VAL A 15 9.90 14.12 -9.44
C VAL A 15 9.03 13.25 -10.34
N ILE A 16 7.87 12.84 -9.84
CA ILE A 16 6.91 12.03 -10.60
C ILE A 16 5.66 12.85 -10.84
N VAL A 17 5.30 13.01 -12.11
CA VAL A 17 4.04 13.65 -12.52
C VAL A 17 3.03 12.56 -12.81
N LYS A 18 1.90 12.57 -12.10
CA LYS A 18 0.80 11.61 -12.35
C LYS A 18 0.16 11.92 -13.71
N LYS A 19 -0.44 10.89 -14.34
CA LYS A 19 -1.14 11.01 -15.65
C LYS A 19 -2.18 12.14 -15.70
N ASN A 20 -2.74 12.52 -14.55
CA ASN A 20 -3.74 13.58 -14.44
C ASN A 20 -3.11 14.99 -14.55
N GLY A 21 -1.79 15.11 -14.71
CA GLY A 21 -1.06 16.36 -14.97
C GLY A 21 -0.91 17.31 -13.77
N VAL A 22 -1.76 17.18 -12.76
CA VAL A 22 -1.84 18.09 -11.61
C VAL A 22 -1.16 17.55 -10.35
N ASP A 23 -1.16 16.22 -10.15
CA ASP A 23 -0.57 15.60 -8.96
C ASP A 23 0.93 15.34 -9.18
N ILE A 24 1.78 16.12 -8.50
CA ILE A 24 3.24 15.99 -8.51
C ILE A 24 3.67 15.36 -7.19
N ARG A 25 4.47 14.30 -7.26
CA ARG A 25 5.01 13.60 -6.09
C ARG A 25 6.52 13.70 -6.10
N LEU A 26 7.08 14.10 -4.96
CA LEU A 26 8.50 14.02 -4.70
C LEU A 26 8.78 12.65 -4.09
N CYS A 27 9.56 11.83 -4.79
CA CYS A 27 9.93 10.49 -4.37
C CYS A 27 11.45 10.42 -4.16
N ILE A 28 11.88 9.99 -2.99
CA ILE A 28 13.31 9.82 -2.71
C ILE A 28 13.74 8.44 -3.21
N ASP A 29 14.86 8.37 -3.94
CA ASP A 29 15.39 7.09 -4.42
C ASP A 29 16.17 6.36 -3.31
N TYR A 30 15.47 5.46 -2.61
CA TYR A 30 16.04 4.66 -1.52
C TYR A 30 16.77 3.40 -1.99
N ARG A 31 17.01 3.17 -3.29
CA ARG A 31 17.58 1.89 -3.77
C ARG A 31 18.93 1.55 -3.13
N ILE A 32 19.79 2.55 -2.95
CA ILE A 32 21.11 2.36 -2.34
C ILE A 32 20.97 2.04 -0.84
N VAL A 33 20.11 2.78 -0.14
CA VAL A 33 19.85 2.60 1.31
C VAL A 33 19.21 1.24 1.57
N ASN A 34 18.25 0.82 0.74
CA ASN A 34 17.58 -0.47 0.87
C ASN A 34 18.54 -1.65 0.64
N GLY A 35 19.56 -1.50 -0.19
CA GLY A 35 20.59 -2.53 -0.39
C GLY A 35 21.56 -2.69 0.79
N GLN A 36 21.73 -1.63 1.59
CA GLN A 36 22.57 -1.65 2.79
C GLN A 36 21.80 -2.00 4.07
N THR A 37 20.48 -1.88 4.04
CA THR A 37 19.61 -2.16 5.19
C THR A 37 19.25 -3.64 5.21
N GLN A 38 19.33 -4.29 6.38
CA GLN A 38 18.80 -5.64 6.54
C GLN A 38 17.27 -5.61 6.39
N LEU A 39 16.75 -6.37 5.42
CA LEU A 39 15.31 -6.50 5.22
C LEU A 39 14.70 -7.26 6.40
N MET A 40 13.88 -6.57 7.19
CA MET A 40 12.98 -7.24 8.13
C MET A 40 11.78 -7.79 7.34
N VAL A 41 11.87 -9.05 6.96
CA VAL A 41 10.80 -9.75 6.24
C VAL A 41 9.70 -10.11 7.24
N TYR A 42 8.66 -9.29 7.29
CA TYR A 42 7.39 -9.68 7.87
C TYR A 42 6.57 -10.38 6.78
N THR A 43 6.22 -11.65 7.00
CA THR A 43 5.41 -12.42 6.05
C THR A 43 4.02 -11.82 6.02
N MET A 44 3.71 -11.03 5.00
CA MET A 44 2.34 -10.61 4.73
C MET A 44 1.58 -11.79 4.14
N PRO A 45 0.52 -12.28 4.80
CA PRO A 45 -0.30 -13.36 4.26
C PRO A 45 -0.94 -12.92 2.94
N VAL A 46 -1.14 -13.88 2.03
CA VAL A 46 -1.77 -13.62 0.74
C VAL A 46 -3.21 -13.19 0.99
N VAL A 47 -3.70 -12.25 0.18
CA VAL A 47 -5.06 -11.71 0.31
C VAL A 47 -6.11 -12.81 0.30
N ASN A 48 -5.92 -13.85 -0.52
CA ASN A 48 -6.82 -15.01 -0.56
C ASN A 48 -6.85 -15.78 0.76
N ASP A 49 -5.69 -16.06 1.36
CA ASP A 49 -5.59 -16.77 2.64
C ASP A 49 -6.28 -15.98 3.76
N LEU A 50 -6.10 -14.65 3.77
CA LEU A 50 -6.79 -13.74 4.68
C LEU A 50 -8.31 -13.77 4.51
N LEU A 51 -8.80 -13.76 3.26
CA LEU A 51 -10.23 -13.77 2.95
C LEU A 51 -10.89 -15.12 3.28
N GLU A 52 -10.19 -16.22 3.06
CA GLU A 52 -10.65 -17.55 3.45
C GLU A 52 -10.74 -17.69 4.97
N ASP A 53 -9.75 -17.21 5.71
CA ASP A 53 -9.81 -17.22 7.17
C ASP A 53 -10.90 -16.27 7.69
N LEU A 54 -11.05 -15.09 7.11
CA LEU A 54 -12.15 -14.19 7.44
C LEU A 54 -13.52 -14.81 7.15
N ASN A 55 -13.70 -15.55 6.05
CA ASN A 55 -14.95 -16.26 5.77
C ASN A 55 -15.21 -17.44 6.72
N LYS A 56 -14.16 -18.06 7.29
CA LYS A 56 -14.30 -19.10 8.31
C LYS A 56 -14.73 -18.53 9.67
N TYR A 57 -14.21 -17.37 10.04
CA TYR A 57 -14.46 -16.76 11.35
C TYR A 57 -15.60 -15.74 11.37
N LEU A 58 -15.88 -15.12 10.24
CA LEU A 58 -16.95 -14.16 10.05
C LEU A 58 -17.96 -14.80 9.12
N CYS A 59 -19.14 -15.14 9.65
CA CYS A 59 -20.32 -15.35 8.83
C CYS A 59 -20.66 -13.99 8.19
N ILE A 60 -19.95 -13.63 7.12
CA ILE A 60 -20.28 -12.47 6.30
C ILE A 60 -21.67 -12.80 5.74
N ALA A 61 -22.69 -12.22 6.37
CA ALA A 61 -24.07 -12.61 6.13
C ALA A 61 -24.37 -12.46 4.63
N PRO A 62 -24.85 -13.51 3.94
CA PRO A 62 -25.17 -13.46 2.51
C PRO A 62 -26.20 -12.37 2.14
N TRP A 63 -26.90 -11.83 3.13
CA TRP A 63 -27.96 -10.84 2.99
C TRP A 63 -27.49 -9.48 2.46
N THR A 64 -26.19 -9.17 2.49
CA THR A 64 -25.66 -7.94 1.87
C THR A 64 -25.47 -8.08 0.36
N TRP A 65 -25.31 -9.30 -0.17
CA TRP A 65 -25.22 -9.53 -1.62
C TRP A 65 -26.58 -9.37 -2.30
N SER A 66 -27.64 -9.90 -1.67
CA SER A 66 -29.02 -9.72 -2.13
C SER A 66 -29.51 -8.26 -2.09
N ALA A 67 -28.90 -7.41 -1.25
CA ALA A 67 -29.23 -5.99 -1.18
C ALA A 67 -28.63 -5.15 -2.32
N VAL A 68 -27.62 -5.67 -3.04
CA VAL A 68 -26.97 -4.99 -4.18
C VAL A 68 -27.55 -5.44 -5.51
N SER A 69 -27.94 -6.72 -5.64
CA SER A 69 -28.71 -7.20 -6.79
C SER A 69 -30.20 -6.90 -6.58
N GLY A 70 -30.57 -5.63 -6.72
CA GLY A 70 -31.96 -5.18 -6.69
C GLY A 70 -32.84 -6.02 -7.61
N SER A 71 -33.47 -7.04 -7.03
CA SER A 71 -34.53 -7.83 -7.63
C SER A 71 -35.78 -7.41 -6.88
N SER A 72 -36.37 -6.28 -7.29
CA SER A 72 -37.72 -5.95 -6.87
C SER A 72 -38.67 -7.06 -7.34
N PRO A 73 -39.69 -7.43 -6.55
CA PRO A 73 -40.73 -8.35 -7.00
C PRO A 73 -41.52 -7.80 -8.19
#